data_AF-A0A355CAF8-F1
#
_entry.id   AF-A0A355CAF8-F1
#
_cell.length_a   1.000
_cell.length_b   1.000
_cell.length_c   1.000
_cell.angle_alpha   90.00
_cell.angle_beta   90.00
_cell.angle_gamma   90.00
#
_symmetry.space_group_name_H-M   'P 1'
#
loop_
_entity.id
_entity.type
_entity.pdbx_description
1 polymer ?
#
loop_
_entity_poly.entity_id
_entity_poly.type
_entity_poly.pdbx_seq_one_letter_code
_entity_poly.pdbx_strand_id
1 'polypeptide(L)'
;MLHPEIYEKVTNILSEEFVYPSDIITALQADKETWQNFQRFSEAYKRIRVAYVHDSRSRPDFFAKRLANLLKMTKQNRKIIGHGGVDKYY
;
A
#
# COMPACT_ATOMS: atom_id res chain seq x y z
N MET A 1 -17.41 22.44 -6.37
CA MET A 1 -16.31 22.71 -7.32
C MET A 1 -15.04 22.90 -6.51
N LEU A 2 -13.92 22.31 -6.93
CA LEU A 2 -12.61 22.53 -6.29
C LEU A 2 -12.08 23.91 -6.68
N HIS A 3 -11.39 24.59 -5.76
CA HIS A 3 -10.73 25.86 -6.05
C HIS A 3 -9.65 25.64 -7.13
N PRO A 4 -9.46 26.55 -8.11
CA PRO A 4 -8.51 26.37 -9.22
C PRO A 4 -7.09 26.00 -8.78
N GLU A 5 -6.58 26.63 -7.72
CA GLU A 5 -5.25 26.31 -7.17
C GLU A 5 -5.16 24.88 -6.59
N ILE A 6 -6.26 24.37 -6.04
CA ILE A 6 -6.32 22.99 -5.54
C ILE A 6 -6.39 22.02 -6.71
N TYR A 7 -7.15 22.36 -7.75
CA TYR A 7 -7.24 21.56 -8.97
C TYR A 7 -5.88 21.39 -9.64
N GLU A 8 -5.11 22.47 -9.80
CA GLU A 8 -3.78 22.42 -10.40
C GLU A 8 -2.82 21.55 -9.56
N LYS A 9 -2.77 21.77 -8.24
CA LYS A 9 -1.94 20.97 -7.33
C LYS A 9 -2.29 19.48 -7.37
N VAL A 10 -3.58 19.15 -7.32
CA VAL A 10 -4.03 17.75 -7.36
C VAL A 10 -3.72 17.11 -8.70
N THR A 11 -3.90 17.82 -9.81
CA THR A 11 -3.56 17.33 -11.16
C THR A 11 -2.08 16.99 -11.27
N ASN A 12 -1.20 17.84 -10.74
CA ASN A 12 0.24 17.62 -10.73
C ASN A 12 0.61 16.40 -9.86
N ILE A 13 0.01 16.24 -8.68
CA ILE A 13 0.28 15.08 -7.81
C ILE A 13 -0.19 13.78 -8.48
N LEU A 14 -1.34 13.82 -9.18
CA LEU A 14 -1.90 12.63 -9.84
C LEU A 14 -1.13 12.22 -11.11
N SER A 15 -0.35 13.13 -11.71
CA SER A 15 0.50 12.81 -12.87
C SER A 15 1.83 12.17 -12.49
N GLU A 16 2.24 12.27 -11.22
CA GLU A 16 3.44 11.62 -10.71
C GLU A 16 3.27 10.09 -10.59
N GLU A 17 4.28 9.34 -11.01
CA GLU A 17 4.31 7.90 -10.84
C GLU A 17 4.55 7.52 -9.38
N PHE A 18 3.74 6.62 -8.84
CA PHE A 18 3.98 6.09 -7.51
C PHE A 18 5.09 5.03 -7.57
N VAL A 19 6.21 5.34 -6.94
CA VAL A 19 7.35 4.42 -6.84
C VAL A 19 7.20 3.57 -5.58
N TYR A 20 7.07 2.25 -5.77
CA TYR A 20 7.04 1.32 -4.66
C TYR A 20 8.44 1.15 -4.02
N PRO A 21 8.56 1.16 -2.68
CA PRO A 21 9.82 0.86 -1.98
C PRO A 21 10.31 -0.55 -2.30
N SER A 22 11.56 -0.65 -2.78
CA SER A 22 12.13 -1.89 -3.31
C SER A 22 12.22 -3.02 -2.29
N ASP A 23 12.51 -2.71 -1.02
CA ASP A 23 12.59 -3.69 0.07
C ASP A 23 11.23 -4.36 0.38
N ILE A 24 10.14 -3.57 0.35
CA ILE A 24 8.78 -4.09 0.55
C ILE A 24 8.36 -4.97 -0.63
N ILE A 25 8.64 -4.53 -1.86
CA ILE A 25 8.33 -5.31 -3.08
C ILE A 25 9.14 -6.60 -3.12
N THR A 26 10.43 -6.54 -2.81
CA THR A 26 11.29 -7.73 -2.74
C THR A 26 10.76 -8.74 -1.74
N ALA A 27 10.30 -8.29 -0.56
CA ALA A 27 9.69 -9.17 0.43
C ALA A 27 8.40 -9.84 -0.06
N LEU A 28 7.55 -9.12 -0.81
CA LEU A 28 6.35 -9.68 -1.43
C LEU A 28 6.68 -10.68 -2.54
N GLN A 29 7.72 -10.43 -3.31
CA GLN A 29 8.19 -11.27 -4.42
C GLN A 29 8.89 -12.55 -3.98
N ALA A 30 9.37 -12.61 -2.73
CA ALA A 30 10.07 -13.77 -2.18
C ALA A 30 9.22 -15.05 -2.17
N ASP A 31 7.89 -14.92 -2.14
CA ASP A 31 6.95 -16.04 -2.27
C ASP A 31 6.04 -15.82 -3.49
N LYS A 32 6.07 -16.78 -4.41
CA LYS A 32 5.37 -16.69 -5.71
C LYS A 32 3.85 -16.49 -5.56
N GLU A 33 3.23 -17.21 -4.62
CA GLU A 33 1.78 -17.11 -4.38
C GLU A 33 1.41 -15.76 -3.76
N THR A 34 2.21 -15.29 -2.79
CA THR A 34 2.06 -13.95 -2.19
C THR A 34 2.15 -12.88 -3.26
N TRP A 35 3.14 -12.97 -4.16
CA TRP A 35 3.28 -12.02 -5.25
C TRP A 35 2.09 -12.04 -6.20
N GLN A 36 1.63 -13.22 -6.62
CA GLN A 36 0.46 -13.36 -7.49
C GLN A 36 -0.81 -12.79 -6.85
N ASN A 37 -1.04 -13.06 -5.57
CA ASN A 37 -2.18 -12.50 -4.83
C ASN A 37 -2.06 -10.98 -4.72
N PHE A 38 -0.87 -10.47 -4.39
CA PHE A 38 -0.62 -9.03 -4.30
C PHE A 38 -0.95 -8.32 -5.61
N GLN A 39 -0.47 -8.84 -6.74
CA GLN A 39 -0.69 -8.26 -8.07
C GLN A 39 -2.17 -8.11 -8.42
N ARG A 40 -3.03 -9.02 -7.93
CA ARG A 40 -4.49 -9.03 -8.17
C ARG A 40 -5.26 -7.99 -7.36
N PHE A 41 -4.68 -7.41 -6.31
CA PHE A 41 -5.35 -6.36 -5.56
C PHE A 41 -5.41 -5.04 -6.34
N SER A 42 -6.41 -4.20 -6.02
CA SER A 42 -6.58 -2.88 -6.63
C SER A 42 -5.33 -2.01 -6.40
N GLU A 43 -4.99 -1.16 -7.38
CA GLU A 43 -3.86 -0.23 -7.25
C GLU A 43 -3.98 0.67 -6.01
N ALA A 44 -5.20 1.14 -5.72
CA ALA A 44 -5.47 1.93 -4.51
C ALA A 44 -5.10 1.15 -3.24
N TYR A 45 -5.55 -0.11 -3.11
CA TYR A 45 -5.19 -0.94 -1.96
C TYR A 45 -3.67 -1.15 -1.86
N LYS A 46 -3.01 -1.47 -2.98
CA LYS A 46 -1.56 -1.71 -3.01
C LYS A 46 -0.79 -0.47 -2.54
N ARG A 47 -1.09 0.71 -3.10
CA ARG A 47 -0.43 1.98 -2.73
C ARG A 47 -0.67 2.33 -1.27
N ILE A 48 -1.92 2.29 -0.81
CA ILE A 48 -2.28 2.61 0.59
C ILE A 48 -1.58 1.67 1.57
N ARG A 49 -1.55 0.36 1.28
CA ARG A 49 -0.95 -0.62 2.20
C ARG A 49 0.57 -0.56 2.20
N VAL A 50 1.19 -0.37 1.05
CA VAL A 50 2.64 -0.22 0.99
C VAL A 50 3.09 1.07 1.66
N ALA A 51 2.40 2.20 1.43
CA ALA A 51 2.66 3.45 2.14
C ALA A 51 2.52 3.28 3.66
N TYR A 52 1.46 2.61 4.13
CA TYR A 52 1.27 2.33 5.56
C TYR A 52 2.41 1.53 6.20
N VAL A 53 3.01 0.58 5.47
CA VAL A 53 4.22 -0.12 5.94
C VAL A 53 5.42 0.83 5.89
N HIS A 54 5.64 1.51 4.76
CA HIS A 54 6.77 2.43 4.54
C HIS A 54 6.86 3.53 5.62
N ASP A 55 5.74 4.16 5.96
CA ASP A 55 5.70 5.29 6.92
C ASP A 55 6.08 4.89 8.35
N SER A 56 6.10 3.59 8.66
CA SER A 56 6.49 3.09 9.99
C SER A 56 7.99 2.87 10.16
N ARG A 57 8.82 3.23 9.17
CA ARG A 57 10.29 3.08 9.22
C ARG A 57 10.96 3.74 10.42
N SER A 58 10.40 4.85 10.91
CA SER A 58 10.91 5.54 12.10
C SER A 58 10.86 4.66 13.37
N ARG A 59 10.07 3.58 13.37
CA ARG A 59 10.01 2.58 14.45
C ARG A 59 10.18 1.17 13.87
N PRO A 60 11.42 0.63 13.84
CA PRO A 60 11.73 -0.65 13.19
C PRO A 60 10.83 -1.82 13.61
N ASP A 61 10.47 -1.91 14.89
CA ASP A 61 9.56 -2.96 15.38
C ASP A 61 8.16 -2.88 14.77
N PHE A 62 7.66 -1.66 14.56
CA PHE A 62 6.36 -1.45 13.91
C PHE A 62 6.44 -1.75 12.41
N PHE A 63 7.54 -1.34 11.76
CA PHE A 63 7.81 -1.69 10.36
C PHE A 63 7.80 -3.21 10.16
N ALA A 64 8.58 -3.94 10.96
CA ALA A 64 8.65 -5.39 10.91
C ALA A 64 7.26 -6.03 11.13
N LYS A 65 6.52 -5.59 12.15
CA LYS A 65 5.15 -6.07 12.43
C LYS A 65 4.19 -5.82 11.27
N ARG A 66 4.20 -4.61 10.69
CA ARG A 66 3.30 -4.23 9.59
C ARG A 66 3.66 -4.97 8.30
N LEU A 67 4.94 -5.11 7.98
CA LEU A 67 5.41 -5.90 6.84
C LEU A 67 5.01 -7.37 6.99
N ALA A 68 5.26 -7.97 8.15
CA ALA A 68 4.86 -9.35 8.42
C ALA A 68 3.34 -9.56 8.27
N ASN A 69 2.52 -8.61 8.75
CA ASN A 69 1.08 -8.67 8.58
C ASN A 69 0.65 -8.54 7.10
N LEU A 70 1.28 -7.64 6.34
CA LEU A 70 1.03 -7.50 4.90
C LEU A 70 1.33 -8.81 4.16
N LEU A 71 2.48 -9.42 4.40
CA LEU A 71 2.88 -10.69 3.80
C LEU A 71 1.89 -11.81 4.17
N LYS A 72 1.57 -11.95 5.47
CA LYS A 72 0.64 -12.98 5.98
C LYS A 72 -0.74 -12.87 5.33
N MET A 73 -1.31 -11.68 5.28
CA MET A 73 -2.66 -11.48 4.75
C MET A 73 -2.69 -11.65 3.23
N THR A 74 -1.66 -11.17 2.54
CA THR A 74 -1.51 -11.33 1.09
C THR A 74 -1.34 -12.80 0.70
N LYS A 75 -0.54 -13.57 1.44
CA LYS A 75 -0.40 -15.03 1.24
C LYS A 75 -1.75 -15.74 1.31
N GLN A 76 -2.62 -15.30 2.23
CA GLN A 76 -3.97 -15.83 2.41
C GLN A 76 -4.99 -15.26 1.40
N ASN A 77 -4.55 -14.44 0.44
CA ASN A 77 -5.39 -13.71 -0.50
C ASN A 77 -6.47 -12.86 0.20
N ARG A 78 -6.14 -12.27 1.35
CA ARG A 78 -7.03 -11.42 2.15
C ARG A 78 -6.55 -9.98 2.18
N LYS A 79 -7.47 -9.04 2.04
CA LYS A 79 -7.21 -7.61 2.30
C LYS A 79 -7.12 -7.39 3.82
N ILE A 80 -6.18 -6.55 4.26
CA ILE A 80 -6.17 -6.01 5.63
C ILE A 80 -7.34 -5.03 5.73
N ILE A 81 -8.22 -5.21 6.71
CA ILE A 81 -9.32 -4.29 7.00
C ILE A 81 -8.79 -3.19 7.93
N GLY A 82 -8.93 -1.94 7.51
CA GLY A 82 -8.54 -0.79 8.32
C GLY A 82 -9.59 -0.46 9.39
N HIS A 83 -9.20 0.26 10.44
CA HIS A 83 -10.16 0.78 11.40
C HIS A 83 -11.06 1.85 10.76
N GLY A 84 -12.30 1.98 11.24
CA GLY A 84 -13.22 3.03 10.79
C GLY A 84 -13.87 2.81 9.42
N GLY A 85 -13.87 1.58 8.90
CA GLY A 85 -14.52 1.26 7.61
C GLY A 85 -13.76 1.80 6.39
N VAL A 86 -12.43 1.96 6.52
CA VAL A 86 -11.57 2.47 5.44
C VAL A 86 -11.55 1.55 4.21
N ASP A 87 -11.95 0.29 4.37
CA ASP A 87 -12.09 -0.70 3.31
C ASP A 87 -13.14 -0.32 2.26
N LYS A 88 -14.12 0.54 2.57
CA LYS A 88 -15.09 1.04 1.58
C LYS A 88 -14.48 1.91 0.47
N TYR A 89 -13.20 2.27 0.61
CA TYR A 89 -12.48 3.13 -0.33
C TYR A 89 -11.51 2.36 -1.25
N TYR A 90 -11.43 1.02 -1.21
CA TYR A 90 -10.55 0.23 -2.10
C TYR A 90 -10.90 -1.26 -2.34
#